data_AF-A0A920HY47-F1
#
_entry.id   AF-A0A920HY47-F1
#
_cell.length_a   1.000
_cell.length_b   1.000
_cell.length_c   1.000
_cell.angle_alpha   90.00
_cell.angle_beta   90.00
_cell.angle_gamma   90.00
#
_symmetry.space_group_name_H-M   'P 1'
#
loop_
_entity.id
_entity.type
_entity.pdbx_description
1 polymer ?
#
loop_
_entity_poly.entity_id
_entity_poly.type
_entity_poly.pdbx_seq_one_letter_code
_entity_poly.pdbx_strand_id
1 'polypeptide(L)'
;MDDGSCTYSCQYYGYDDAVTIHAFIDLFATEGSWQLIDSNGDTIGAVAAGDMTTSALYTTELCVNNGCYQLYFQDSFGDGWSDFNGTQGWIAAIDSDGDTLSYDIVTGTGGVATVSVGGGSCIFGCTDPIAVNYDPNATNDDGSCAYCTDNFFTLNMYDSFGDGWNGNVFTMTDTNGVALVSATLATGSFGSQTVCLPDGCYPISCDGGAMAS
;
A
#
# COMPACT_ATOMS: atom_id res chain seq x y z
N MET A 1 -2.54 29.96 39.17
CA MET A 1 -2.56 30.41 37.77
C MET A 1 -1.81 29.34 37.03
N ASP A 2 -2.55 28.54 36.27
CA ASP A 2 -1.98 27.60 35.31
C ASP A 2 -1.56 28.46 34.11
N ASP A 3 -0.27 28.53 33.84
CA ASP A 3 0.30 29.35 32.75
C ASP A 3 0.26 28.62 31.40
N GLY A 4 -0.37 27.44 31.35
CA GLY A 4 -0.50 26.64 30.13
C GLY A 4 0.84 26.12 29.62
N SER A 5 1.91 26.19 30.43
CA SER A 5 3.25 25.74 30.02
C SER A 5 3.47 24.23 30.22
N CYS A 6 2.45 23.48 30.64
CA CYS A 6 2.55 22.04 30.78
C CYS A 6 2.48 21.37 29.41
N THR A 7 3.64 21.00 28.87
CA THR A 7 3.72 19.99 27.81
C THR A 7 3.36 18.64 28.41
N TYR A 8 2.20 18.12 28.06
CA TYR A 8 1.73 16.80 28.49
C TYR A 8 2.20 15.75 27.49
N SER A 9 2.69 14.61 27.98
CA SER A 9 3.13 13.49 27.13
C SER A 9 1.95 12.88 26.38
N CYS A 10 2.22 12.17 25.29
CA CYS A 10 1.19 11.45 24.53
C CYS A 10 0.38 10.46 25.40
N GLN A 11 1.02 9.85 26.41
CA GLN A 11 0.36 9.02 27.42
C GLN A 11 -0.74 9.75 28.20
N TYR A 12 -0.58 11.05 28.47
CA TYR A 12 -1.62 11.83 29.14
C TYR A 12 -2.90 11.95 28.31
N TYR A 13 -2.76 11.97 26.98
CA TYR A 13 -3.87 12.02 26.04
C TYR A 13 -4.39 10.63 25.62
N GLY A 14 -3.88 9.56 26.24
CA GLY A 14 -4.33 8.18 26.01
C GLY A 14 -3.65 7.48 24.82
N TYR A 15 -2.56 8.05 24.30
CA TYR A 15 -1.72 7.42 23.28
C TYR A 15 -0.57 6.65 23.92
N ASP A 16 -0.25 5.47 23.42
CA ASP A 16 0.85 4.66 23.96
C ASP A 16 2.23 5.00 23.35
N ASP A 17 2.28 5.78 22.27
CA ASP A 17 3.53 6.20 21.62
C ASP A 17 3.47 7.62 21.00
N ALA A 18 4.57 8.05 20.38
CA ALA A 18 4.71 9.27 19.61
C ALA A 18 5.59 9.03 18.37
N VAL A 19 5.31 9.74 17.30
CA VAL A 19 6.15 9.76 16.10
C VAL A 19 6.53 11.20 15.76
N THR A 20 7.80 11.41 15.44
CA THR A 20 8.32 12.67 14.97
C THR A 20 8.55 12.61 13.46
N ILE A 21 7.90 13.51 12.73
CA ILE A 21 8.12 13.72 11.31
C ILE A 21 9.15 14.83 11.12
N HIS A 22 10.25 14.49 10.47
CA HIS A 22 11.27 15.41 9.99
C HIS A 22 11.13 15.57 8.49
N ALA A 23 10.87 16.78 8.01
CA ALA A 23 10.82 17.11 6.60
C ALA A 23 11.83 18.20 6.30
N PHE A 24 12.89 17.87 5.56
CA PHE A 24 13.82 18.86 5.02
C PHE A 24 13.37 19.22 3.61
N ILE A 25 13.09 20.50 3.41
CA ILE A 25 12.53 21.02 2.16
C ILE A 25 13.57 21.88 1.43
N ASP A 26 13.51 21.87 0.12
CA ASP A 26 14.36 22.66 -0.76
C ASP A 26 13.89 24.13 -0.86
N LEU A 27 14.42 24.86 -1.84
CA LEU A 27 14.08 26.28 -2.05
C LEU A 27 12.64 26.51 -2.52
N PHE A 28 11.98 25.51 -3.10
CA PHE A 28 10.60 25.59 -3.58
C PHE A 28 9.59 25.08 -2.54
N ALA A 29 9.80 25.51 -1.29
CA ALA A 29 9.19 24.83 -0.15
C ALA A 29 7.66 24.78 -0.13
N THR A 30 7.00 25.75 -0.77
CA THR A 30 5.54 25.83 -0.81
C THR A 30 4.90 24.72 -1.64
N GLU A 31 5.69 23.97 -2.39
CA GLU A 31 5.23 22.87 -3.25
C GLU A 31 5.14 21.55 -2.47
N GLY A 32 5.91 21.45 -1.38
CA GLY A 32 5.95 20.31 -0.50
C GLY A 32 4.73 20.23 0.41
N SER A 33 4.24 19.02 0.62
CA SER A 33 3.24 18.71 1.63
C SER A 33 3.40 17.28 2.13
N TRP A 34 2.85 16.97 3.30
CA TRP A 34 2.78 15.60 3.80
C TRP A 34 1.57 15.38 4.69
N GLN A 35 1.16 14.12 4.82
CA GLN A 35 0.14 13.68 5.78
C GLN A 35 0.44 12.26 6.25
N LEU A 36 0.20 12.01 7.54
CA LEU A 36 0.24 10.70 8.17
C LEU A 36 -1.19 10.22 8.39
N ILE A 37 -1.51 9.05 7.84
CA ILE A 37 -2.85 8.44 7.88
C ILE A 37 -2.77 7.08 8.59
N ASP A 38 -3.76 6.76 9.42
CA ASP A 38 -3.87 5.46 10.08
C ASP A 38 -4.55 4.40 9.20
N SER A 39 -4.66 3.17 9.70
CA SER A 39 -5.29 2.07 8.96
C SER A 39 -6.80 2.22 8.73
N ASN A 40 -7.47 3.15 9.42
CA ASN A 40 -8.90 3.44 9.21
C ASN A 40 -9.10 4.54 8.15
N GLY A 41 -8.01 5.15 7.67
CA GLY A 41 -8.05 6.28 6.75
C GLY A 41 -8.13 7.65 7.46
N ASP A 42 -7.97 7.70 8.78
CA ASP A 42 -8.01 8.94 9.55
C ASP A 42 -6.65 9.65 9.50
N THR A 43 -6.66 10.96 9.21
CA THR A 43 -5.45 11.80 9.23
C THR A 43 -5.04 12.10 10.67
N ILE A 44 -3.83 11.68 11.04
CA ILE A 44 -3.24 11.93 12.37
C ILE A 44 -2.53 13.29 12.41
N GLY A 45 -1.82 13.63 11.35
CA GLY A 45 -1.09 14.89 11.23
C GLY A 45 -0.75 15.19 9.78
N ALA A 46 -0.65 16.47 9.45
CA ALA A 46 -0.35 16.91 8.09
C ALA A 46 0.26 18.31 8.07
N VAL A 47 0.96 18.61 6.99
CA VAL A 47 1.37 19.96 6.59
C VAL A 47 0.92 20.17 5.16
N ALA A 48 0.11 21.20 4.92
CA ALA A 48 -0.44 21.46 3.59
C ALA A 48 0.59 22.16 2.69
N ALA A 49 0.39 22.06 1.38
CA ALA A 49 1.19 22.81 0.42
C ALA A 49 1.02 24.32 0.70
N GLY A 50 2.15 25.03 0.78
CA GLY A 50 2.22 26.45 1.14
C GLY A 50 2.53 26.73 2.61
N ASP A 51 2.38 25.75 3.51
CA ASP A 51 2.71 25.92 4.94
C ASP A 51 4.22 25.83 5.21
N MET A 52 4.95 25.07 4.38
CA MET A 52 6.41 25.08 4.35
C MET A 52 6.86 26.21 3.42
N THR A 53 7.51 27.24 3.95
CA THR A 53 7.74 28.49 3.20
C THR A 53 9.20 28.77 2.86
N THR A 54 10.12 28.04 3.47
CA THR A 54 11.57 28.20 3.30
C THR A 54 12.27 26.86 3.27
N SER A 55 13.43 26.81 2.60
CA SER A 55 14.33 25.66 2.69
C SER A 55 14.87 25.52 4.11
N ALA A 56 14.35 24.52 4.82
CA ALA A 56 14.64 24.29 6.24
C ALA A 56 14.19 22.87 6.63
N LEU A 57 14.63 22.45 7.81
CA LEU A 57 14.08 21.28 8.49
C LEU A 57 12.83 21.70 9.28
N TYR A 58 11.71 21.04 9.00
CA TYR A 58 10.47 21.12 9.74
C TYR A 58 10.33 19.87 10.60
N THR A 59 10.01 20.05 11.87
CA THR A 59 9.84 18.97 12.85
C THR A 59 8.41 19.03 13.41
N THR A 60 7.68 17.93 13.29
CA THR A 60 6.31 17.79 13.83
C THR A 60 6.23 16.51 14.67
N GLU A 61 5.90 16.65 15.95
CA GLU A 61 5.64 15.52 16.84
C GLU A 61 4.14 15.22 16.86
N LEU A 62 3.77 13.95 16.67
CA LEU A 62 2.41 13.45 16.63
C LEU A 62 2.23 12.35 17.67
N CYS A 63 1.17 12.46 18.48
CA CYS A 63 0.77 11.37 19.37
C CYS A 63 0.02 10.30 18.58
N VAL A 64 0.49 9.06 18.69
CA VAL A 64 0.02 7.91 17.92
C VAL A 64 -0.11 6.70 18.83
N ASN A 65 -0.89 5.71 18.41
CA ASN A 65 -0.84 4.41 19.05
C ASN A 65 0.15 3.50 18.33
N ASN A 66 0.58 2.43 18.99
CA ASN A 66 1.24 1.32 18.31
C ASN A 66 0.36 0.81 17.16
N GLY A 67 0.94 0.71 15.97
CA GLY A 67 0.18 0.43 14.76
C GLY A 67 0.92 0.77 13.48
N CYS A 68 0.20 0.60 12.37
CA CYS A 68 0.70 0.87 11.03
C CYS A 68 0.07 2.15 10.48
N TYR A 69 0.92 2.98 9.91
CA TYR A 69 0.55 4.26 9.33
C TYR A 69 1.13 4.39 7.92
N GLN A 70 0.47 5.19 7.09
CA GLN A 70 0.97 5.59 5.77
C GLN A 70 1.33 7.07 5.79
N LEU A 71 2.60 7.37 5.52
CA LEU A 71 3.12 8.72 5.38
C LEU A 71 3.14 9.07 3.89
N TYR A 72 2.21 9.92 3.49
CA TYR A 72 2.16 10.49 2.15
C TYR A 72 2.94 11.78 2.14
N PHE A 73 3.78 11.98 1.13
CA PHE A 73 4.52 13.20 0.91
C PHE A 73 4.44 13.54 -0.58
N GLN A 74 4.20 14.81 -0.88
CA GLN A 74 3.92 15.25 -2.24
C GLN A 74 4.73 16.47 -2.60
N ASP A 75 5.01 16.56 -3.89
CA ASP A 75 5.52 17.75 -4.55
C ASP A 75 4.56 18.13 -5.69
N SER A 76 4.04 19.36 -5.64
CA SER A 76 3.01 19.80 -6.59
C SER A 76 3.52 20.09 -8.02
N PHE A 77 4.83 20.27 -8.22
CA PHE A 77 5.42 20.51 -9.53
C PHE A 77 6.12 19.27 -10.11
N GLY A 78 6.37 18.27 -9.27
CA GLY A 78 6.71 16.92 -9.69
C GLY A 78 8.16 16.73 -10.09
N ASP A 79 9.05 17.66 -9.75
CA ASP A 79 10.50 17.47 -9.75
C ASP A 79 11.01 16.91 -8.42
N GLY A 80 10.21 17.01 -7.37
CA GLY A 80 10.49 16.54 -6.02
C GLY A 80 10.97 17.70 -5.18
N TRP A 81 11.32 17.43 -3.92
CA TRP A 81 11.85 18.49 -3.05
C TRP A 81 13.31 18.72 -3.41
N SER A 82 13.62 19.11 -4.64
CA SER A 82 14.97 19.27 -5.14
C SER A 82 15.09 20.55 -5.96
N ASP A 83 16.15 21.31 -5.70
CA ASP A 83 16.37 22.58 -6.38
C ASP A 83 17.56 22.56 -7.34
N PHE A 84 17.65 23.60 -8.17
CA PHE A 84 18.73 23.81 -9.13
C PHE A 84 20.10 24.10 -8.50
N ASN A 85 20.16 24.34 -7.19
CA ASN A 85 21.43 24.49 -6.45
C ASN A 85 21.96 23.14 -5.93
N GLY A 86 21.22 22.04 -6.17
CA GLY A 86 21.57 20.69 -5.75
C GLY A 86 21.12 20.36 -4.34
N THR A 87 20.25 21.17 -3.72
CA THR A 87 19.58 20.79 -2.48
C THR A 87 18.65 19.62 -2.77
N GLN A 88 18.71 18.58 -1.95
CA GLN A 88 17.80 17.45 -2.01
C GLN A 88 17.10 17.32 -0.66
N GLY A 89 15.79 17.52 -0.70
CA GLY A 89 14.85 17.34 0.37
C GLY A 89 14.55 15.87 0.63
N TRP A 90 14.14 15.60 1.86
CA TRP A 90 13.87 14.28 2.38
C TRP A 90 12.84 14.36 3.50
N ILE A 91 12.17 13.25 3.76
CA ILE A 91 11.26 13.10 4.88
C ILE A 91 11.63 11.85 5.68
N ALA A 92 11.49 11.91 6.99
CA ALA A 92 11.71 10.79 7.88
C ALA A 92 10.66 10.73 9.00
N ALA A 93 10.30 9.52 9.38
CA ALA A 93 9.52 9.25 10.58
C ALA A 93 10.43 8.60 11.63
N ILE A 94 10.41 9.12 12.85
CA ILE A 94 11.28 8.70 13.95
C ILE A 94 10.40 8.42 15.17
N ASP A 95 10.60 7.30 15.86
CA ASP A 95 9.84 6.98 17.07
C ASP A 95 10.35 7.72 18.32
N SER A 96 9.70 7.47 19.45
CA SER A 96 10.04 8.07 20.74
C SER A 96 11.37 7.58 21.32
N ASP A 97 11.87 6.42 20.88
CA ASP A 97 13.19 5.88 21.23
C ASP A 97 14.32 6.47 20.36
N GLY A 98 13.96 7.16 19.27
CA GLY A 98 14.87 7.81 18.32
C GLY A 98 15.24 6.94 17.12
N ASP A 99 14.59 5.79 16.95
CA ASP A 99 14.79 4.90 15.81
C ASP A 99 14.08 5.45 14.57
N THR A 100 14.75 5.35 13.41
CA THR A 100 14.18 5.79 12.13
C THR A 100 13.26 4.71 11.58
N LEU A 101 11.96 4.99 11.54
CA LEU A 101 10.91 4.09 11.05
C LEU A 101 10.78 4.14 9.52
N SER A 102 10.99 5.32 8.92
CA SER A 102 11.06 5.53 7.47
C SER A 102 12.00 6.70 7.17
N TYR A 103 12.65 6.66 6.02
CA TYR A 103 13.46 7.74 5.48
C TYR A 103 13.38 7.69 3.95
N ASP A 104 12.93 8.78 3.35
CA ASP A 104 12.64 8.86 1.93
C ASP A 104 13.21 10.15 1.35
N ILE A 105 14.00 10.00 0.29
CA ILE A 105 14.39 11.13 -0.55
C ILE A 105 13.23 11.46 -1.47
N VAL A 106 12.74 12.70 -1.43
CA VAL A 106 11.55 13.08 -2.19
C VAL A 106 11.96 13.46 -3.61
N THR A 107 11.50 12.67 -4.57
CA THR A 107 11.73 12.85 -6.01
C THR A 107 10.41 12.82 -6.76
N GLY A 108 10.36 13.42 -7.94
CA GLY A 108 9.16 13.38 -8.76
C GLY A 108 7.98 14.05 -8.05
N THR A 109 6.78 13.48 -8.15
CA THR A 109 5.59 13.99 -7.45
C THR A 109 5.53 13.64 -5.95
N GLY A 110 6.56 12.98 -5.41
CA GLY A 110 6.56 12.43 -4.06
C GLY A 110 6.16 10.94 -4.02
N GLY A 111 5.67 10.48 -2.87
CA GLY A 111 5.46 9.05 -2.61
C GLY A 111 4.70 8.76 -1.33
N VAL A 112 4.69 7.48 -0.98
CA VAL A 112 4.10 6.96 0.26
C VAL A 112 5.10 6.04 0.93
N ALA A 113 5.26 6.19 2.24
CA ALA A 113 6.08 5.32 3.07
C ALA A 113 5.24 4.65 4.15
N THR A 114 5.59 3.42 4.52
CA THR A 114 5.00 2.72 5.66
C THR A 114 5.75 3.12 6.94
N VAL A 115 5.00 3.46 7.98
CA VAL A 115 5.53 3.78 9.31
C VAL A 115 4.93 2.78 10.31
N SER A 116 5.78 1.90 10.85
CA SER A 116 5.38 0.92 11.87
C SER A 116 5.81 1.41 13.25
N VAL A 117 4.84 1.77 14.09
CA VAL A 117 5.07 2.24 15.46
C VAL A 117 4.87 1.06 16.42
N GLY A 118 5.81 0.85 17.34
CA GLY A 118 5.79 -0.29 18.26
C GLY A 118 6.22 -1.64 17.65
N GLY A 119 6.80 -1.65 16.45
CA GLY A 119 7.35 -2.86 15.83
C GLY A 119 6.32 -3.83 15.26
N GLY A 120 5.12 -3.35 14.93
CA GLY A 120 4.09 -4.14 14.26
C GLY A 120 4.51 -4.61 12.86
N SER A 121 3.97 -5.75 12.41
CA SER A 121 4.08 -6.15 11.00
C SER A 121 3.03 -5.38 10.19
N CYS A 122 3.49 -4.65 9.17
CA CYS A 122 2.63 -3.87 8.29
C CYS A 122 2.70 -4.44 6.87
N ILE A 123 1.78 -5.35 6.56
CA ILE A 123 1.58 -5.91 5.23
C ILE A 123 0.26 -5.36 4.70
N PHE A 124 0.36 -4.47 3.73
CA PHE A 124 -0.79 -3.82 3.10
C PHE A 124 -1.34 -4.69 1.96
N GLY A 125 -2.65 -4.86 1.94
CA GLY A 125 -3.39 -5.58 0.91
C GLY A 125 -4.84 -5.78 1.33
N CYS A 126 -5.66 -6.37 0.48
CA CYS A 126 -7.06 -6.58 0.84
C CYS A 126 -7.20 -7.60 1.98
N THR A 127 -7.75 -7.16 3.12
CA THR A 127 -7.98 -8.01 4.30
C THR A 127 -9.36 -8.67 4.33
N ASP A 128 -10.25 -8.32 3.40
CA ASP A 128 -11.60 -8.88 3.37
C ASP A 128 -11.63 -10.24 2.62
N PRO A 129 -11.91 -11.37 3.31
CA PRO A 129 -11.98 -12.68 2.69
C PRO A 129 -13.10 -12.86 1.65
N ILE A 130 -14.06 -11.94 1.55
CA ILE A 130 -15.08 -11.97 0.47
C ILE A 130 -14.63 -11.25 -0.81
N ALA A 131 -13.52 -10.52 -0.79
CA ALA A 131 -12.97 -9.86 -1.96
C ALA A 131 -12.24 -10.85 -2.89
N VAL A 132 -12.23 -10.57 -4.19
CA VAL A 132 -11.59 -11.44 -5.20
C VAL A 132 -10.07 -11.40 -5.16
N ASN A 133 -9.51 -10.35 -4.57
CA ASN A 133 -8.09 -10.12 -4.40
C ASN A 133 -7.68 -10.16 -2.91
N TYR A 134 -8.43 -10.88 -2.07
CA TYR A 134 -8.06 -11.13 -0.67
C TYR A 134 -6.63 -11.65 -0.57
N ASP A 135 -5.81 -11.01 0.27
CA ASP A 135 -4.47 -11.45 0.62
C ASP A 135 -4.45 -11.98 2.07
N PRO A 136 -4.28 -13.30 2.28
CA PRO A 136 -4.22 -13.86 3.62
C PRO A 136 -3.01 -13.43 4.45
N ASN A 137 -2.00 -12.81 3.83
CA ASN A 137 -0.85 -12.26 4.54
C ASN A 137 -1.02 -10.77 4.89
N ALA A 138 -2.03 -10.08 4.34
CA ALA A 138 -2.28 -8.68 4.65
C ALA A 138 -2.72 -8.54 6.11
N THR A 139 -2.06 -7.62 6.82
CA THR A 139 -2.39 -7.23 8.19
C THR A 139 -3.16 -5.91 8.23
N ASN A 140 -3.15 -5.16 7.13
CA ASN A 140 -3.73 -3.82 7.01
C ASN A 140 -4.43 -3.69 5.66
N ASP A 141 -5.69 -3.27 5.67
CA ASP A 141 -6.43 -2.97 4.44
C ASP A 141 -5.81 -1.74 3.77
N ASP A 142 -5.51 -1.85 2.48
CA ASP A 142 -5.01 -0.74 1.65
C ASP A 142 -6.12 -0.11 0.79
N GLY A 143 -7.37 -0.55 1.00
CA GLY A 143 -8.52 -0.12 0.22
C GLY A 143 -8.55 -0.69 -1.20
N SER A 144 -7.65 -1.63 -1.55
CA SER A 144 -7.63 -2.28 -2.86
C SER A 144 -8.67 -3.40 -3.00
N CYS A 145 -9.41 -3.74 -1.93
CA CYS A 145 -10.41 -4.79 -1.96
C CYS A 145 -11.40 -4.65 -3.14
N ALA A 146 -11.31 -5.60 -4.06
CA ALA A 146 -12.16 -5.71 -5.22
C ALA A 146 -13.27 -6.72 -4.91
N TYR A 147 -14.50 -6.22 -4.89
CA TYR A 147 -15.68 -7.06 -4.69
C TYR A 147 -16.30 -7.43 -6.02
N CYS A 148 -16.69 -8.69 -6.17
CA CYS A 148 -17.44 -9.08 -7.35
C CYS A 148 -18.84 -8.48 -7.32
N THR A 149 -19.15 -7.61 -8.28
CA THR A 149 -20.49 -7.03 -8.44
C THR A 149 -21.37 -7.84 -9.39
N ASP A 150 -20.79 -8.79 -10.12
CA ASP A 150 -21.46 -9.63 -11.11
C ASP A 150 -21.46 -11.10 -10.66
N ASN A 151 -21.08 -12.02 -11.54
CA ASN A 151 -21.20 -13.45 -11.28
C ASN A 151 -19.86 -14.06 -10.86
N PHE A 152 -19.92 -14.83 -9.78
CA PHE A 152 -18.86 -15.74 -9.42
C PHE A 152 -18.93 -17.01 -10.27
N PHE A 153 -17.82 -17.31 -10.93
CA PHE A 153 -17.59 -18.57 -11.62
C PHE A 153 -16.47 -19.33 -10.92
N THR A 154 -16.65 -20.65 -10.76
CA THR A 154 -15.62 -21.53 -10.23
C THR A 154 -15.09 -22.41 -11.35
N LEU A 155 -13.80 -22.26 -11.67
CA LEU A 155 -13.05 -23.15 -12.53
C LEU A 155 -12.55 -24.34 -11.70
N ASN A 156 -13.13 -25.51 -11.93
CA ASN A 156 -12.64 -26.76 -11.36
C ASN A 156 -11.74 -27.49 -12.35
N MET A 157 -10.51 -27.76 -11.93
CA MET A 157 -9.45 -28.36 -12.73
C MET A 157 -9.20 -29.77 -12.20
N TYR A 158 -9.29 -30.77 -13.08
CA TYR A 158 -9.11 -32.18 -12.71
C TYR A 158 -7.96 -32.78 -13.51
N ASP A 159 -7.15 -33.59 -12.84
CA ASP A 159 -6.13 -34.43 -13.46
C ASP A 159 -6.20 -35.86 -12.88
N SER A 160 -6.24 -36.86 -13.75
CA SER A 160 -6.42 -38.25 -13.35
C SER A 160 -5.14 -38.91 -12.85
N PHE A 161 -3.97 -38.39 -13.24
CA PHE A 161 -2.67 -38.96 -12.86
C PHE A 161 -2.10 -38.32 -11.59
N GLY A 162 -2.59 -37.13 -11.22
CA GLY A 162 -2.22 -36.43 -10.00
C GLY A 162 -0.88 -35.69 -10.09
N ASP A 163 -0.29 -35.61 -11.29
CA ASP A 163 0.93 -34.87 -11.58
C ASP A 163 0.65 -33.44 -12.07
N GLY A 164 -0.62 -33.08 -12.25
CA GLY A 164 -1.05 -31.79 -12.77
C GLY A 164 -1.16 -31.81 -14.29
N TRP A 165 -1.37 -30.64 -14.86
CA TRP A 165 -1.63 -30.46 -16.30
C TRP A 165 -0.36 -30.38 -17.15
N ASN A 166 0.82 -30.65 -16.57
CA ASN A 166 2.10 -30.72 -17.30
C ASN A 166 2.35 -29.49 -18.19
N GLY A 167 2.03 -28.30 -17.66
CA GLY A 167 2.19 -27.02 -18.36
C GLY A 167 1.05 -26.65 -19.30
N ASN A 168 -0.03 -27.44 -19.40
CA ASN A 168 -1.23 -27.03 -20.12
C ASN A 168 -1.93 -25.88 -19.40
N VAL A 169 -2.34 -24.87 -20.16
CA VAL A 169 -2.99 -23.66 -19.66
C VAL A 169 -4.42 -23.55 -20.19
N PHE A 170 -5.37 -23.42 -19.26
CA PHE A 170 -6.70 -22.91 -19.52
C PHE A 170 -6.63 -21.40 -19.72
N THR A 171 -7.12 -20.91 -20.85
CA THR A 171 -7.24 -19.48 -21.14
C THR A 171 -8.69 -19.13 -21.46
N MET A 172 -9.20 -18.10 -20.80
CA MET A 172 -10.48 -17.46 -21.11
C MET A 172 -10.21 -16.03 -21.54
N THR A 173 -10.78 -15.59 -22.66
CA THR A 173 -10.58 -14.23 -23.19
C THR A 173 -11.87 -13.41 -23.22
N ASP A 174 -11.72 -12.10 -23.35
CA ASP A 174 -12.82 -11.22 -23.80
C ASP A 174 -13.05 -11.39 -25.33
N THR A 175 -14.03 -10.66 -25.87
CA THR A 175 -14.34 -10.68 -27.31
C THR A 175 -13.25 -10.03 -28.18
N ASN A 176 -12.32 -9.28 -27.59
CA ASN A 176 -11.17 -8.67 -28.27
C ASN A 176 -9.93 -9.57 -28.23
N GLY A 177 -10.01 -10.75 -27.59
CA GLY A 177 -8.92 -11.70 -27.45
C GLY A 177 -7.97 -11.42 -26.28
N VAL A 178 -8.31 -10.50 -25.37
CA VAL A 178 -7.54 -10.22 -24.15
C VAL A 178 -7.82 -11.32 -23.14
N ALA A 179 -6.77 -11.97 -22.62
CA ALA A 179 -6.92 -12.99 -21.58
C ALA A 179 -7.46 -12.39 -20.28
N LEU A 180 -8.61 -12.90 -19.84
CA LEU A 180 -9.27 -12.55 -18.57
C LEU A 180 -8.89 -13.54 -17.46
N VAL A 181 -8.72 -14.82 -17.82
CA VAL A 181 -8.28 -15.88 -16.92
C VAL A 181 -7.22 -16.70 -17.62
N SER A 182 -6.12 -16.97 -16.94
CA SER A 182 -5.08 -17.90 -17.35
C SER A 182 -4.73 -18.77 -16.15
N ALA A 183 -4.97 -20.07 -16.27
CA ALA A 183 -4.86 -21.00 -15.15
C ALA A 183 -4.24 -22.33 -15.58
N THR A 184 -3.46 -22.94 -14.70
CA THR A 184 -2.90 -24.28 -14.88
C THR A 184 -2.95 -25.04 -13.56
N LEU A 185 -3.13 -26.36 -13.62
CA LEU A 185 -2.97 -27.23 -12.46
C LEU A 185 -1.50 -27.65 -12.38
N ALA A 186 -0.68 -26.94 -11.59
CA ALA A 186 0.76 -27.18 -11.55
C ALA A 186 1.13 -28.60 -11.04
N THR A 187 0.36 -29.13 -10.08
CA THR A 187 0.52 -30.48 -9.50
C THR A 187 -0.83 -30.97 -8.95
N GLY A 188 -0.94 -32.26 -8.63
CA GLY A 188 -2.11 -32.84 -7.96
C GLY A 188 -3.25 -33.21 -8.91
N SER A 189 -4.28 -33.86 -8.38
CA SER A 189 -5.41 -34.36 -9.17
C SER A 189 -6.61 -33.41 -9.22
N PHE A 190 -6.57 -32.34 -8.44
CA PHE A 190 -7.64 -31.36 -8.36
C PHE A 190 -7.09 -29.97 -7.97
N GLY A 191 -7.60 -28.94 -8.64
CA GLY A 191 -7.46 -27.55 -8.24
C GLY A 191 -8.75 -26.80 -8.52
N SER A 192 -8.96 -25.69 -7.82
CA SER A 192 -10.13 -24.84 -8.03
C SER A 192 -9.71 -23.37 -7.97
N GLN A 193 -10.30 -22.55 -8.84
CA GLN A 193 -10.10 -21.11 -8.85
C GLN A 193 -11.44 -20.42 -9.02
N THR A 194 -11.69 -19.40 -8.20
CA THR A 194 -12.87 -18.54 -8.33
C THR A 194 -12.50 -17.30 -9.15
N VAL A 195 -13.39 -16.93 -10.07
CA VAL A 195 -13.23 -15.77 -10.96
C VAL A 195 -14.52 -14.95 -10.92
N CYS A 196 -14.39 -13.63 -10.88
CA CYS A 196 -15.52 -12.72 -11.08
C CYS A 196 -15.55 -12.26 -12.54
N LEU A 197 -16.65 -12.48 -13.23
CA LEU A 197 -16.84 -12.04 -14.61
C LEU A 197 -18.23 -11.41 -14.78
N PRO A 198 -18.33 -10.30 -15.54
CA PRO A 198 -19.62 -9.74 -15.91
C PRO A 198 -20.43 -10.71 -16.78
N ASP A 199 -21.71 -10.43 -16.96
CA ASP A 199 -22.54 -11.14 -17.95
C ASP A 199 -21.93 -10.97 -19.35
N GLY A 200 -21.60 -12.08 -20.00
CA GLY A 200 -20.92 -12.04 -21.29
C GLY A 200 -20.68 -13.40 -21.92
N CYS A 201 -20.12 -13.35 -23.13
CA CYS A 201 -19.69 -14.53 -23.87
C CYS A 201 -18.16 -14.56 -23.91
N TYR A 202 -17.58 -15.60 -23.32
CA TYR A 202 -16.14 -15.73 -23.17
C TYR A 202 -15.62 -16.91 -24.01
N PRO A 203 -14.82 -16.67 -25.05
CA PRO A 203 -14.07 -17.73 -25.71
C PRO A 203 -13.14 -18.42 -24.72
N ILE A 204 -13.17 -19.74 -24.72
CA ILE A 204 -12.31 -20.59 -23.90
C ILE A 204 -11.42 -21.41 -24.82
N SER A 205 -10.13 -21.44 -24.51
CA SER A 205 -9.17 -22.37 -25.10
C SER A 205 -8.39 -23.07 -23.99
N CYS A 206 -8.11 -24.35 -24.20
CA CYS A 206 -7.07 -25.06 -23.47
C CYS A 206 -5.98 -25.37 -24.48
N ASP A 207 -4.73 -25.05 -24.18
CA ASP A 207 -3.65 -25.51 -25.04
C ASP A 207 -3.47 -27.03 -24.91
N GLY A 208 -2.72 -27.65 -25.83
CA GLY A 208 -2.61 -29.11 -25.89
C GLY A 208 -1.70 -29.72 -24.83
N GLY A 209 -1.05 -28.90 -23.98
CA GLY A 209 0.12 -29.31 -23.20
C GLY A 209 1.29 -29.79 -24.06
N ALA A 210 2.50 -29.80 -23.50
CA ALA A 210 3.61 -30.55 -24.08
C ALA A 210 3.62 -31.93 -23.43
N MET A 211 3.42 -32.99 -24.22
CA MET A 211 3.60 -34.36 -23.74
C MET A 211 5.03 -34.48 -23.18
N ALA A 212 5.20 -34.81 -21.90
CA ALA A 212 6.47 -35.34 -21.44
C ALA A 212 6.67 -36.71 -22.12
N SER A 213 7.58 -36.76 -23.09
CA SER A 213 8.08 -38.01 -23.67
C SER A 213 8.96 -38.76 -22.68
#